data_AF-Q4T7G3-F1
#
_entry.id   AF-Q4T7G3-F1
#
_cell.length_a   1.000
_cell.length_b   1.000
_cell.length_c   1.000
_cell.angle_alpha   90.00
_cell.angle_beta   90.00
_cell.angle_gamma   90.00
#
_symmetry.space_group_name_H-M   'P 1'
#
loop_
_entity.id
_entity.type
_entity.pdbx_description
1 polymer ?
#
loop_
_entity_poly.entity_id
_entity_poly.type
_entity_poly.pdbx_seq_one_letter_code
_entity_poly.pdbx_strand_id
1 'polypeptide(L)' 'GLRNIHIDEEVKIALTLSLERFCYSDQKVMEFPSSLSSNERAFLHRMAQSLGYISKSKG' A
#
# COMPACT_ATOMS: atom_id res chain seq x y z
N GLY A 1 19.35 6.89 -5.99
CA GLY A 1 19.53 5.87 -4.94
C GLY A 1 18.19 5.37 -4.49
N LEU A 2 17.84 4.12 -4.83
CA LEU A 2 16.65 3.45 -4.30
C LEU A 2 16.88 3.25 -2.80
N ARG A 3 16.36 4.16 -1.97
CA ARG A 3 16.33 3.96 -0.52
C ARG A 3 15.65 2.61 -0.29
N ASN A 4 16.40 1.65 0.27
CA ASN A 4 15.86 0.38 0.74
C ASN A 4 14.83 0.70 1.81
N ILE A 5 13.56 0.68 1.42
CA ILE A 5 12.46 0.85 2.35
C ILE A 5 12.42 -0.46 3.16
N HIS A 6 12.97 -0.44 4.37
CA HIS A 6 12.86 -1.58 5.27
C HIS A 6 11.47 -1.56 5.89
N ILE A 7 10.68 -2.58 5.55
CA ILE A 7 9.33 -2.84 6.07
C ILE A 7 9.32 -4.28 6.52
N ASP A 8 8.63 -4.52 7.62
CA ASP A 8 8.38 -5.86 8.12
C ASP A 8 7.71 -6.73 7.04
N GLU A 9 8.16 -7.98 6.93
CA GLU A 9 7.64 -8.89 5.92
C GLU A 9 6.14 -9.16 6.14
N GLU A 10 5.67 -9.20 7.39
CA GLU A 10 4.26 -9.35 7.71
C GLU A 10 3.43 -8.19 7.16
N VAL A 11 3.95 -6.96 7.27
CA VAL A 11 3.28 -5.77 6.75
C VAL A 11 3.26 -5.78 5.22
N LYS A 12 4.35 -6.22 4.57
CA LYS A 12 4.35 -6.38 3.11
C LYS A 12 3.29 -7.38 2.66
N ILE A 13 3.23 -8.55 3.30
CA ILE A 13 2.26 -9.60 2.99
C ILE A 13 0.83 -9.05 3.18
N ALA A 14 0.56 -8.38 4.30
CA ALA A 14 -0.76 -7.82 4.59
C ALA A 14 -1.20 -6.77 3.58
N LEU A 15 -0.30 -5.85 3.19
CA LEU A 15 -0.59 -4.81 2.20
C LEU A 15 -0.81 -5.41 0.80
N THR A 16 0.02 -6.37 0.39
CA THR A 16 -0.12 -7.06 -0.90
C THR A 16 -1.47 -7.76 -0.99
N LEU A 17 -1.80 -8.58 0.02
CA LEU A 17 -3.06 -9.31 0.07
C LEU A 17 -4.27 -8.36 0.09
N SER A 18 -4.15 -7.20 0.74
CA SER A 18 -5.22 -6.19 0.75
C SER A 18 -5.46 -5.59 -0.63
N LEU A 19 -4.41 -5.27 -1.40
CA LEU A 19 -4.53 -4.77 -2.77
C LEU A 19 -5.07 -5.82 -3.74
N GLU A 20 -4.64 -7.08 -3.61
CA GLU A 20 -5.16 -8.19 -4.42
C GLU A 20 -6.66 -8.38 -4.18
N ARG A 21 -7.09 -8.41 -2.91
CA ARG A 21 -8.51 -8.50 -2.56
C ARG A 21 -9.30 -7.33 -3.09
N PHE A 22 -8.75 -6.12 -3.01
CA PHE A 22 -9.38 -4.93 -3.57
C PHE A 22 -9.59 -5.03 -5.08
N CYS A 23 -8.63 -5.59 -5.82
CA CYS A 23 -8.71 -5.80 -7.27
C CYS A 23 -9.89 -6.68 -7.69
N TYR A 24 -10.24 -7.67 -6.88
CA TYR A 24 -11.35 -8.60 -7.13
C TYR A 24 -12.66 -8.16 -6.46
N SER A 25 -12.69 -6.98 -5.84
CA SER A 25 -13.86 -6.44 -5.16
C SER A 25 -14.58 -5.39 -6.01
N ASP A 26 -15.83 -5.10 -5.68
CA ASP A 26 -16.57 -3.97 -6.26
C ASP A 26 -16.22 -2.61 -5.60
N GLN A 27 -15.32 -2.60 -4.61
CA GLN A 27 -14.92 -1.38 -3.90
C GLN A 27 -14.20 -0.42 -4.84
N LYS A 28 -14.52 0.88 -4.74
CA LYS A 28 -13.88 1.93 -5.55
C LYS A 28 -12.70 2.61 -4.85
N VAL A 29 -12.70 2.58 -3.52
CA VAL A 29 -11.68 3.19 -2.67
C VAL A 29 -11.41 2.25 -1.50
N MET A 30 -10.14 2.12 -1.14
CA MET A 30 -9.71 1.44 0.07
C MET A 30 -8.91 2.42 0.92
N GLU A 31 -9.27 2.53 2.19
CA GLU A 31 -8.57 3.37 3.15
C GLU A 31 -7.65 2.52 4.03
N PHE A 32 -6.49 3.06 4.35
CA PHE A 32 -5.50 2.43 5.21
C PHE A 32 -5.38 3.19 6.53
N PRO A 33 -5.03 2.50 7.63
CA PRO A 33 -4.95 3.14 8.93
C PRO A 33 -3.83 4.19 8.98
N SER A 34 -4.07 5.27 9.74
CA SER A 34 -3.09 6.34 9.94
C SER A 34 -1.87 5.89 10.75
N SER A 35 -1.92 4.73 11.40
CA SER A 35 -0.79 4.12 12.11
C SER A 35 0.33 3.66 11.19
N LEU A 36 0.09 3.51 9.88
CA LEU A 36 1.17 3.19 8.93
C LEU A 36 2.25 4.27 8.98
N SER A 37 3.48 3.82 9.16
CA SER A 37 4.69 4.62 9.08
C SER A 37 4.92 5.18 7.67
N SER A 38 5.79 6.18 7.56
CA SER A 38 6.17 6.77 6.27
C SER A 38 6.75 5.74 5.29
N ASN A 39 7.49 4.75 5.79
CA ASN A 39 8.06 3.68 4.97
C ASN A 39 6.97 2.77 4.40
N GLU A 40 6.05 2.31 5.25
CA GLU A 40 4.93 1.45 4.83
C GLU A 40 4.02 2.15 3.83
N ARG A 41 3.70 3.43 4.07
CA ARG A 41 2.97 4.26 3.11
C ARG A 41 3.72 4.36 1.79
N ALA A 42 5.03 4.61 1.80
CA ALA A 42 5.82 4.71 0.57
C ALA A 42 5.84 3.40 -0.23
N PHE A 43 5.86 2.24 0.44
CA PHE A 43 5.73 0.95 -0.22
C PHE A 43 4.34 0.73 -0.80
N LEU A 44 3.28 1.00 -0.03
CA LEU A 44 1.90 0.93 -0.50
C LEU A 44 1.69 1.82 -1.73
N HIS A 45 2.20 3.05 -1.71
CA HIS A 45 2.14 3.96 -2.86
C HIS A 45 2.79 3.35 -4.11
N ARG A 46 4.00 2.80 -3.97
CA ARG A 46 4.71 2.16 -5.10
C ARG A 46 3.97 0.93 -5.62
N MET A 47 3.46 0.10 -4.70
CA MET A 47 2.74 -1.12 -5.05
C MET A 47 1.41 -0.79 -5.75
N ALA A 48 0.61 0.12 -5.20
CA ALA A 48 -0.61 0.60 -5.82
C ALA A 48 -0.36 1.18 -7.22
N GLN A 49 0.67 2.02 -7.37
CA GLN A 49 1.07 2.56 -8.68
C GLN A 49 1.48 1.46 -9.68
N SER A 50 2.23 0.44 -9.25
CA SER A 50 2.61 -0.68 -10.12
C SER A 50 1.42 -1.51 -10.61
N LEU A 51 0.33 -1.52 -9.85
CA LEU A 51 -0.94 -2.18 -10.20
C LEU A 51 -1.90 -1.25 -10.97
N GLY A 52 -1.50 -0.01 -11.26
CA GLY A 52 -2.31 0.96 -12.00
C GLY A 52 -3.30 1.76 -11.14
N TYR A 53 -3.22 1.65 -9.81
CA TYR A 53 -4.08 2.41 -8.89
C TYR A 53 -3.54 3.81 -8.58
N ILE A 54 -4.48 4.72 -8.31
CA ILE A 54 -4.16 6.04 -7.75
C ILE A 54 -4.09 5.91 -6.24
N SER A 55 -2.96 6.30 -5.65
CA SER A 55 -2.76 6.31 -4.20
C SER A 55 -2.51 7.74 -3.70
N LYS A 56 -3.17 8.09 -2.58
CA LYS A 56 -3.09 9.43 -1.98
C LYS A 56 -3.03 9.32 -0.46
N SER A 57 -2.01 9.94 0.15
CA SER A 57 -2.00 10.13 1.61
C SER A 57 -2.85 11.35 1.96
N LYS A 58 -3.80 11.18 2.87
CA LYS A 58 -4.49 12.27 3.54
C LYS A 58 -3.75 12.50 4.86
N GLY A 59 -3.33 13.74 5.10
CA GLY A 59 -2.55 14.14 6.29
C GLY A 59 -3.38 14.07 7.54
#